data_AF-A0A7S2PP11-F1
#
_entry.id   AF-A0A7S2PP11-F1
#
_cell.length_a   1.000
_cell.length_b   1.000
_cell.length_c   1.000
_cell.angle_alpha   90.00
_cell.angle_beta   90.00
_cell.angle_gamma   90.00
#
_symmetry.space_group_name_H-M   'P 1'
#
loop_
_entity.id
_entity.type
_entity.pdbx_description
1 polymer ?
#
loop_
_entity_poly.entity_id
_entity_poly.type
_entity_poly.pdbx_seq_one_letter_code
_entity_poly.pdbx_strand_id
1 'polypeptide(L)'
;AIASLFGWMNLFARGVGGYVSDKANAKMGMRGRIWWQTICLVCEGIMVLIFAHSNSLGAAIVLMVIFSSFVQAAEGSSYGIVPYINPPATGSIAGIVGAGGNTGAVAFGLGFRQLPYYDAFILMGSCIIASGVLSLFICIKGHAGLVTGQDSEEAIAAWKKLGSAPAATTLQVPEPDEDAAAEIEEDKA
;
A
#
# COMPACT_ATOMS: atom_id res chain seq x y z
N ALA A 1 12.11 23.26 -11.34
CA ALA A 1 11.12 23.87 -10.43
C ALA A 1 9.82 23.08 -10.35
N ILE A 2 9.08 22.88 -11.45
CA ILE A 2 7.82 22.12 -11.43
C ILE A 2 8.04 20.63 -11.14
N ALA A 3 9.02 19.99 -11.80
CA ALA A 3 9.36 18.58 -11.56
C ALA A 3 9.80 18.29 -10.11
N SER A 4 10.56 19.22 -9.49
CA SER A 4 10.98 19.10 -8.09
C SER A 4 9.81 19.28 -7.11
N LEU A 5 8.86 20.17 -7.39
CA LEU A 5 7.64 20.32 -6.59
C LEU A 5 6.74 19.08 -6.69
N PHE A 6 6.66 18.49 -7.87
CA PHE A 6 5.94 17.23 -8.08
C PHE A 6 6.58 16.09 -7.31
N GLY A 7 7.92 16.00 -7.28
CA GLY A 7 8.64 15.03 -6.45
C GLY A 7 8.41 15.21 -4.95
N TRP A 8 8.36 16.45 -4.46
CA TRP A 8 8.05 16.76 -3.06
C TRP A 8 6.60 16.42 -2.68
N MET A 9 5.64 16.79 -3.53
CA MET A 9 4.25 16.35 -3.41
C MET A 9 4.19 14.83 -3.31
N ASN A 10 5.05 14.15 -4.10
CA ASN A 10 5.09 12.69 -4.15
C ASN A 10 5.56 12.02 -2.86
N LEU A 11 6.46 12.68 -2.12
CA LEU A 11 6.95 12.18 -0.84
C LEU A 11 5.92 12.42 0.27
N PHE A 12 5.31 13.60 0.29
CA PHE A 12 4.34 13.98 1.31
C PHE A 12 3.02 13.22 1.18
N ALA A 13 2.45 13.08 -0.02
CA ALA A 13 1.18 12.36 -0.15
C ALA A 13 1.35 10.86 0.15
N ARG A 14 2.53 10.28 -0.11
CA ARG A 14 2.87 8.92 0.36
C ARG A 14 2.86 8.82 1.89
N GLY A 15 3.55 9.75 2.57
CA GLY A 15 3.59 9.78 4.03
C GLY A 15 2.21 10.03 4.65
N VAL A 16 1.43 10.97 4.11
CA VAL A 16 0.08 11.29 4.56
C VAL A 16 -0.87 10.13 4.32
N GLY A 17 -0.83 9.49 3.16
CA GLY A 17 -1.67 8.34 2.86
C GLY A 17 -1.36 7.13 3.74
N GLY A 18 -0.07 6.87 4.01
CA GLY A 18 0.35 5.88 5.00
C GLY A 18 -0.20 6.19 6.39
N TYR A 19 -0.06 7.45 6.85
CA TYR A 19 -0.59 7.89 8.13
C TYR A 19 -2.11 7.79 8.24
N VAL A 20 -2.86 8.17 7.21
CA VAL A 20 -4.33 8.03 7.16
C VAL A 20 -4.71 6.55 7.22
N SER A 21 -3.97 5.70 6.51
CA SER A 21 -4.13 4.25 6.54
C SER A 21 -3.87 3.66 7.93
N ASP A 22 -2.85 4.14 8.65
CA ASP A 22 -2.54 3.74 10.02
C ASP A 22 -3.61 4.21 11.02
N LYS A 23 -4.16 5.41 10.82
CA LYS A 23 -5.25 5.93 11.64
C LYS A 23 -6.55 5.15 11.43
N ALA A 24 -6.83 4.73 10.20
CA ALA A 24 -7.93 3.81 9.89
C ALA A 24 -7.69 2.45 10.54
N ASN A 25 -6.44 1.96 10.54
CA ASN A 25 -6.04 0.75 11.24
C ASN A 25 -6.23 0.83 12.75
N ALA A 26 -5.92 1.97 13.37
CA ALA A 26 -6.11 2.17 14.81
C ALA A 26 -7.59 2.13 15.24
N LYS A 27 -8.53 2.46 14.33
CA LYS A 27 -9.98 2.46 14.62
C LYS A 27 -10.69 1.15 14.28
N MET A 28 -10.24 0.43 13.25
CA MET A 28 -10.94 -0.75 12.70
C MET A 28 -10.02 -1.97 12.52
N GLY A 29 -8.82 -1.94 13.11
CA GLY A 29 -7.78 -2.95 12.88
C GLY A 29 -7.34 -3.01 11.40
N MET A 30 -6.74 -4.13 11.01
CA MET A 30 -6.24 -4.34 9.64
C MET A 30 -7.32 -4.16 8.56
N ARG A 31 -8.58 -4.38 8.91
CA ARG A 31 -9.74 -4.16 8.02
C ARG A 31 -9.83 -2.70 7.59
N GLY A 32 -9.53 -1.75 8.49
CA GLY A 32 -9.47 -0.33 8.15
C GLY A 32 -8.36 0.00 7.16
N ARG A 33 -7.22 -0.69 7.25
CA ARG A 33 -6.09 -0.53 6.33
C ARG A 33 -6.46 -1.00 4.91
N ILE A 34 -7.06 -2.19 4.82
CA ILE A 34 -7.50 -2.79 3.56
C ILE A 34 -8.65 -1.98 2.92
N TRP A 35 -9.57 -1.45 3.73
CA TRP A 35 -10.62 -0.54 3.25
C TRP A 35 -10.04 0.74 2.63
N TRP A 36 -9.09 1.38 3.31
CA TRP A 36 -8.42 2.57 2.78
C TRP A 36 -7.71 2.27 1.45
N GLN A 37 -6.91 1.20 1.40
CA GLN A 37 -6.25 0.71 0.19
C GLN A 37 -7.25 0.51 -0.96
N THR A 38 -8.36 -0.15 -0.68
CA THR A 38 -9.37 -0.46 -1.71
C THR A 38 -10.05 0.79 -2.23
N ILE A 39 -10.41 1.72 -1.34
CA ILE A 39 -11.02 3.00 -1.73
C ILE A 39 -10.06 3.79 -2.62
N CYS A 40 -8.78 3.89 -2.25
CA CYS A 40 -7.77 4.56 -3.07
C CYS A 40 -7.69 3.94 -4.47
N LEU A 41 -7.51 2.62 -4.58
CA LEU A 41 -7.42 1.93 -5.87
C LEU A 41 -8.67 2.11 -6.73
N VAL A 42 -9.87 1.98 -6.17
CA VAL A 42 -11.11 2.16 -6.92
C VAL A 42 -11.26 3.61 -7.39
N CYS A 43 -10.98 4.59 -6.53
CA CYS A 43 -11.01 6.00 -6.90
C CYS A 43 -10.00 6.32 -8.01
N GLU A 44 -8.77 5.84 -7.91
CA GLU A 44 -7.73 6.03 -8.92
C GLU A 44 -8.14 5.44 -10.27
N GLY A 45 -8.63 4.21 -10.27
CA GLY A 45 -9.09 3.53 -11.47
C GLY A 45 -10.21 4.31 -12.17
N ILE A 46 -11.21 4.79 -11.41
CA ILE A 46 -12.28 5.64 -11.96
C ILE A 46 -11.71 6.94 -12.53
N MET A 47 -10.79 7.60 -11.82
CA MET A 47 -10.18 8.84 -12.27
C MET A 47 -9.39 8.68 -13.57
N VAL A 48 -8.68 7.55 -13.75
CA VAL A 48 -7.97 7.23 -15.00
C VAL A 48 -8.95 7.05 -16.16
N LEU A 49 -10.10 6.40 -15.93
CA LEU A 49 -11.12 6.24 -16.97
C LEU A 49 -11.77 7.59 -17.34
N ILE A 50 -12.01 8.47 -16.36
CA ILE A 50 -12.49 9.83 -16.59
C ILE A 50 -11.44 10.63 -17.38
N PHE A 51 -10.17 10.50 -17.01
CA PHE A 51 -9.06 11.16 -17.69
C PHE A 51 -8.97 10.74 -19.16
N ALA A 52 -9.18 9.45 -19.47
CA ALA A 52 -9.18 8.92 -20.84
C ALA A 52 -10.21 9.60 -21.75
N HIS A 53 -11.29 10.17 -21.19
CA HIS A 53 -12.35 10.87 -21.91
C HIS A 53 -12.24 12.40 -21.86
N SER A 54 -11.28 12.94 -21.10
CA SER A 54 -11.11 14.38 -20.94
C SER A 54 -10.44 14.99 -22.17
N ASN A 55 -11.13 15.94 -22.81
CA ASN A 55 -10.59 16.72 -23.94
C ASN A 55 -10.07 18.12 -23.53
N SER A 56 -10.15 18.46 -22.24
CA SER A 56 -9.71 19.76 -21.70
C SER A 56 -8.37 19.62 -20.99
N LEU A 57 -7.37 20.39 -21.45
CA LEU A 57 -6.03 20.41 -20.87
C LEU A 57 -6.04 20.83 -19.39
N GLY A 58 -6.85 21.83 -19.04
CA GLY A 58 -6.95 22.31 -17.65
C GLY A 58 -7.55 21.25 -16.72
N ALA A 59 -8.62 20.58 -17.16
CA ALA A 59 -9.23 19.49 -16.41
C ALA A 59 -8.28 18.29 -16.26
N ALA A 60 -7.53 17.97 -17.32
CA ALA A 60 -6.54 16.89 -17.33
C ALA A 60 -5.43 17.11 -16.29
N ILE A 61 -4.91 18.35 -16.17
CA ILE A 61 -3.87 18.68 -15.18
C ILE A 61 -4.39 18.50 -13.75
N VAL A 62 -5.58 19.03 -13.45
CA VAL A 62 -6.18 18.90 -12.11
C VAL A 62 -6.44 17.43 -11.76
N LEU A 63 -6.99 16.66 -12.70
CA LEU A 63 -7.20 15.22 -12.52
C LEU A 63 -5.90 14.46 -12.26
N MET A 64 -4.83 14.78 -12.99
CA MET A 64 -3.51 14.15 -12.79
C MET A 64 -2.91 14.44 -11.42
N VAL A 65 -3.07 15.66 -10.88
CA VAL A 65 -2.59 16.00 -9.54
C VAL A 65 -3.32 15.22 -8.46
N ILE A 66 -4.65 15.17 -8.55
CA ILE A 66 -5.47 14.40 -7.60
C ILE A 66 -5.17 12.90 -7.72
N PHE A 67 -5.10 12.38 -8.95
CA PHE A 67 -4.76 10.98 -9.24
C PHE A 67 -3.41 10.60 -8.63
N SER A 68 -2.36 11.40 -8.89
CA SER A 68 -1.02 11.19 -8.33
C SER A 68 -1.05 11.13 -6.80
N SER A 69 -1.86 11.98 -6.17
CA SER A 69 -1.96 12.02 -4.71
C SER A 69 -2.58 10.73 -4.14
N PHE A 70 -3.60 10.18 -4.80
CA PHE A 70 -4.17 8.89 -4.41
C PHE A 70 -3.19 7.73 -4.64
N VAL A 71 -2.53 7.67 -5.81
CA VAL A 71 -1.56 6.60 -6.14
C VAL A 71 -0.50 6.47 -5.06
N GLN A 72 0.03 7.59 -4.58
CA GLN A 72 1.02 7.56 -3.51
C GLN A 72 0.43 7.13 -2.16
N ALA A 73 -0.82 7.52 -1.89
CA ALA A 73 -1.50 7.10 -0.69
C ALA A 73 -1.77 5.58 -0.68
N ALA A 74 -2.16 5.01 -1.84
CA ALA A 74 -2.27 3.57 -2.04
C ALA A 74 -0.90 2.89 -1.89
N GLU A 75 0.17 3.46 -2.44
CA GLU A 75 1.51 2.90 -2.25
C GLU A 75 1.95 2.91 -0.77
N GLY A 76 1.71 4.01 -0.05
CA GLY A 76 1.98 4.10 1.38
C GLY A 76 1.17 3.08 2.21
N SER A 77 -0.09 2.86 1.85
CA SER A 77 -0.93 1.85 2.48
C SER A 77 -0.46 0.42 2.17
N SER A 78 -0.07 0.14 0.93
CA SER A 78 0.45 -1.15 0.45
C SER A 78 1.67 -1.61 1.25
N TYR A 79 2.69 -0.75 1.37
CA TYR A 79 3.89 -1.05 2.17
C TYR A 79 3.62 -1.16 3.66
N GLY A 80 2.52 -0.57 4.12
CA GLY A 80 2.03 -0.76 5.47
C GLY A 80 1.32 -2.09 5.72
N ILE A 81 0.78 -2.74 4.68
CA ILE A 81 0.14 -4.06 4.78
C ILE A 81 1.20 -5.18 4.71
N VAL A 82 2.27 -4.99 3.93
CA VAL A 82 3.31 -5.98 3.67
C VAL A 82 3.86 -6.71 4.91
N PRO A 83 4.22 -6.03 6.03
CA PRO A 83 4.77 -6.69 7.22
C PRO A 83 3.80 -7.66 7.90
N TYR A 84 2.50 -7.49 7.67
CA TYR A 84 1.47 -8.29 8.31
C TYR A 84 1.14 -9.56 7.53
N ILE A 85 1.60 -9.70 6.28
CA ILE A 85 1.32 -10.85 5.43
C ILE A 85 2.08 -12.10 5.93
N ASN A 86 3.37 -11.94 6.22
CA ASN A 86 4.20 -12.99 6.82
C ASN A 86 5.33 -12.33 7.65
N PRO A 87 5.13 -12.13 8.97
CA PRO A 87 6.08 -11.38 9.80
C PRO A 87 7.52 -11.92 9.72
N PRO A 88 7.77 -13.25 9.78
CA PRO A 88 9.10 -13.84 9.59
C PRO A 88 9.78 -13.56 8.24
N ALA A 89 9.01 -13.31 7.18
CA ALA A 89 9.52 -13.15 5.81
C ALA A 89 9.22 -11.77 5.21
N THR A 90 9.07 -10.75 6.06
CA THR A 90 8.68 -9.38 5.66
C THR A 90 9.58 -8.82 4.56
N GLY A 91 10.91 -9.03 4.65
CA GLY A 91 11.87 -8.55 3.65
C GLY A 91 11.66 -9.17 2.27
N SER A 92 11.42 -10.48 2.20
CA SER A 92 11.15 -11.18 0.94
C SER A 92 9.84 -10.72 0.31
N ILE A 93 8.78 -10.52 1.11
CA ILE A 93 7.50 -10.03 0.60
C ILE A 93 7.63 -8.58 0.11
N ALA A 94 8.30 -7.71 0.86
CA ALA A 94 8.58 -6.34 0.44
C ALA A 94 9.37 -6.30 -0.88
N GLY A 95 10.33 -7.21 -1.04
CA GLY A 95 11.09 -7.39 -2.28
C GLY A 95 10.21 -7.77 -3.47
N ILE A 96 9.30 -8.73 -3.30
CA ILE A 96 8.35 -9.15 -4.34
C ILE A 96 7.41 -7.98 -4.73
N VAL A 97 6.87 -7.26 -3.74
CA VAL A 97 5.98 -6.11 -3.99
C VAL A 97 6.73 -4.99 -4.72
N GLY A 98 7.95 -4.68 -4.31
CA GLY A 98 8.80 -3.69 -4.99
C GLY A 98 9.16 -4.08 -6.44
N ALA A 99 9.49 -5.36 -6.66
CA ALA A 99 9.73 -5.88 -8.02
C ALA A 99 8.47 -5.79 -8.90
N GLY A 100 7.29 -6.05 -8.32
CA GLY A 100 6.01 -5.88 -9.00
C GLY A 100 5.77 -4.46 -9.49
N GLY A 101 6.08 -3.44 -8.68
CA GLY A 101 5.95 -2.03 -9.06
C GLY A 101 6.80 -1.66 -10.28
N ASN A 102 8.08 -2.04 -10.26
CA ASN A 102 8.99 -1.79 -11.39
C ASN A 102 8.56 -2.54 -12.67
N THR A 103 8.12 -3.79 -12.51
CA THR A 103 7.63 -4.62 -13.62
C THR A 103 6.38 -4.00 -14.24
N GLY A 104 5.44 -3.53 -13.42
CA GLY A 104 4.24 -2.83 -13.86
C GLY A 104 4.55 -1.55 -14.63
N ALA A 105 5.50 -0.73 -14.15
CA ALA A 105 5.91 0.49 -14.83
C ALA A 105 6.46 0.22 -16.24
N VAL A 106 7.27 -0.83 -16.40
CA VAL A 106 7.78 -1.25 -17.71
C VAL A 106 6.65 -1.79 -18.59
N ALA A 107 5.80 -2.67 -18.06
CA ALA A 107 4.70 -3.27 -18.81
C ALA A 107 3.71 -2.22 -19.36
N PHE A 108 3.26 -1.29 -18.50
CA PHE A 108 2.39 -0.20 -18.95
C PHE A 108 3.13 0.79 -19.83
N GLY A 109 4.41 1.10 -19.57
CA GLY A 109 5.21 1.96 -20.45
C GLY A 109 5.35 1.40 -21.87
N LEU A 110 5.47 0.08 -22.02
CA LEU A 110 5.41 -0.60 -23.31
C LEU A 110 4.00 -0.60 -23.89
N GLY A 111 2.97 -0.82 -23.07
CA GLY A 111 1.56 -0.72 -23.48
C GLY A 111 1.22 0.64 -24.08
N PHE A 112 1.55 1.73 -23.40
CA PHE A 112 1.37 3.11 -23.89
C PHE A 112 2.17 3.42 -25.16
N ARG A 113 3.23 2.65 -25.46
CA ARG A 113 4.00 2.80 -26.69
C ARG A 113 3.38 2.04 -27.87
N GLN A 114 2.73 0.92 -27.62
CA GLN A 114 2.22 0.03 -28.68
C GLN A 114 0.72 0.18 -28.93
N LEU A 115 -0.04 0.71 -27.96
CA LEU A 115 -1.49 0.90 -28.04
C LEU A 115 -1.84 2.38 -28.27
N PRO A 116 -3.01 2.67 -28.86
CA PRO A 116 -3.60 4.00 -28.82
C PRO A 116 -3.76 4.48 -27.37
N TYR A 117 -3.54 5.76 -27.11
CA TYR A 117 -3.59 6.33 -25.76
C TYR A 117 -4.91 6.01 -25.02
N TYR A 118 -6.03 6.09 -25.74
CA TYR A 118 -7.34 5.75 -25.17
C TYR A 118 -7.37 4.32 -24.65
N ASP A 119 -7.01 3.33 -25.49
CA ASP A 119 -7.00 1.92 -25.11
C ASP A 119 -6.00 1.63 -23.98
N ALA A 120 -4.84 2.29 -23.99
CA ALA A 120 -3.84 2.16 -22.94
C ALA A 120 -4.35 2.68 -21.59
N PHE A 121 -5.05 3.82 -21.57
CA PHE A 121 -5.68 4.34 -20.34
C PHE A 121 -6.85 3.47 -19.87
N ILE A 122 -7.67 2.93 -20.78
CA ILE A 122 -8.73 1.99 -20.43
C ILE A 122 -8.16 0.70 -19.82
N LEU A 123 -7.10 0.14 -20.42
CA LEU A 123 -6.41 -1.03 -19.90
C LEU A 123 -5.84 -0.76 -18.50
N MET A 124 -5.12 0.35 -18.33
CA MET A 124 -4.55 0.74 -17.03
C MET A 124 -5.63 0.94 -15.96
N GLY A 125 -6.69 1.71 -16.27
CA GLY A 125 -7.80 1.94 -15.35
C GLY A 125 -8.50 0.64 -14.96
N SER A 126 -8.73 -0.26 -15.93
CA SER A 126 -9.35 -1.57 -15.68
C SER A 126 -8.50 -2.45 -14.77
N CYS A 127 -7.19 -2.50 -14.99
CA CYS A 127 -6.26 -3.24 -14.12
C CYS A 127 -6.23 -2.69 -12.69
N ILE A 128 -6.27 -1.36 -12.52
CA ILE A 128 -6.30 -0.72 -11.19
C ILE A 128 -7.61 -1.07 -10.47
N ILE A 129 -8.77 -0.96 -11.14
CA ILE A 129 -10.07 -1.33 -10.55
C ILE A 129 -10.08 -2.81 -10.18
N ALA A 130 -9.62 -3.69 -11.08
CA ALA A 130 -9.54 -5.13 -10.81
C ALA A 130 -8.64 -5.41 -9.59
N SER A 131 -7.53 -4.68 -9.42
CA SER A 131 -6.66 -4.78 -8.25
C SER A 131 -7.34 -4.26 -6.98
N GLY A 132 -8.14 -3.19 -7.07
CA GLY A 132 -8.96 -2.70 -5.97
C GLY A 132 -10.01 -3.71 -5.54
N VAL A 133 -10.70 -4.36 -6.48
CA VAL A 133 -11.64 -5.44 -6.20
C VAL A 133 -10.93 -6.65 -5.59
N LEU A 134 -9.77 -7.04 -6.12
CA LEU A 134 -8.97 -8.14 -5.57
C LEU A 134 -8.49 -7.83 -4.15
N SER A 135 -8.25 -6.54 -3.84
CA SER A 135 -7.88 -6.10 -2.50
C SER A 135 -8.98 -6.38 -1.46
N LEU A 136 -10.26 -6.44 -1.86
CA LEU A 136 -11.36 -6.85 -0.97
C LEU A 136 -11.26 -8.31 -0.52
N PHE A 137 -10.60 -9.15 -1.32
CA PHE A 137 -10.43 -10.59 -1.05
C PHE A 137 -9.13 -10.89 -0.28
N ILE A 138 -8.31 -9.88 0.04
CA ILE A 138 -7.11 -10.06 0.86
C ILE A 138 -7.52 -10.55 2.25
N CYS A 139 -7.16 -11.80 2.55
CA CYS A 139 -7.33 -12.42 3.85
C CYS A 139 -5.95 -12.65 4.47
N ILE A 140 -5.65 -11.93 5.55
CA ILE A 140 -4.39 -12.06 6.28
C ILE A 140 -4.61 -13.07 7.41
N LYS A 141 -3.77 -14.11 7.49
CA LYS A 141 -3.85 -15.13 8.55
C LYS A 141 -3.80 -14.45 9.93
N GLY A 142 -4.83 -14.66 10.76
CA GLY A 142 -4.95 -14.06 12.10
C GLY A 142 -5.76 -12.76 12.20
N HIS A 143 -6.17 -12.16 11.07
CA HIS A 143 -7.10 -11.02 11.02
C HIS A 143 -8.28 -11.39 10.10
N ALA A 144 -9.51 -11.00 10.44
CA ALA A 144 -10.66 -11.36 9.62
C ALA A 144 -10.53 -10.80 8.20
N GLY A 145 -10.88 -11.62 7.20
CA GLY A 145 -11.07 -11.14 5.84
C GLY A 145 -12.13 -10.03 5.81
N LEU A 146 -11.98 -9.08 4.88
CA LEU A 146 -12.83 -7.89 4.80
C LEU A 146 -14.33 -8.23 4.73
N VAL A 147 -14.66 -9.30 4.00
CA VAL A 147 -16.04 -9.77 3.71
C VAL A 147 -16.46 -10.96 4.58
N THR A 148 -15.52 -11.72 5.15
CA THR A 148 -15.83 -12.90 5.98
C THR A 148 -14.74 -13.17 7.01
N GLY A 149 -15.13 -13.29 8.27
CA GLY A 149 -14.26 -13.63 9.40
C GLY A 149 -14.60 -12.82 10.65
N GLN A 150 -14.53 -13.44 11.81
CA GLN A 150 -14.45 -12.74 13.09
C GLN A 150 -12.97 -12.51 13.40
N ASP A 151 -12.59 -11.29 13.77
CA ASP A 151 -11.24 -10.99 14.22
C ASP A 151 -10.98 -11.80 15.50
N SER A 152 -9.83 -12.50 15.59
CA SER A 152 -9.44 -13.19 16.84
C SER A 152 -9.48 -12.19 18.00
N GLU A 153 -9.90 -12.62 19.20
CA GLU A 153 -9.90 -11.77 20.40
C GLU A 153 -8.51 -11.16 20.66
N GLU A 154 -7.44 -11.85 20.27
CA GLU A 154 -6.06 -11.37 20.32
C GLU A 154 -5.81 -10.22 19.36
N ALA A 155 -6.34 -10.28 18.13
CA ALA A 155 -6.26 -9.20 17.16
C ALA A 155 -7.06 -7.98 17.65
N ILE A 156 -8.28 -8.20 18.17
CA ILE A 156 -9.12 -7.14 18.76
C ILE A 156 -8.43 -6.49 19.96
N ALA A 157 -7.81 -7.28 20.84
CA ALA A 157 -7.06 -6.77 21.98
C ALA A 157 -5.81 -5.99 21.54
N ALA A 158 -5.08 -6.48 20.54
CA ALA A 158 -3.87 -5.83 20.04
C ALA A 158 -4.12 -4.42 19.47
N TRP A 159 -5.14 -4.24 18.61
CA TRP A 159 -5.43 -2.90 18.06
C TRP A 159 -6.25 -2.01 19.00
N LYS A 160 -7.04 -2.55 19.94
CA LYS A 160 -7.62 -1.73 21.04
C LYS A 160 -6.55 -1.17 21.97
N LYS A 161 -5.50 -1.96 22.26
CA LYS A 161 -4.33 -1.50 23.02
C LYS A 161 -3.58 -0.40 22.24
N LEU A 162 -3.48 -0.55 20.91
CA LEU A 162 -2.93 0.47 20.00
C LEU A 162 -3.78 1.77 19.97
N GLY A 163 -5.10 1.67 20.09
CA GLY A 163 -6.00 2.83 20.22
C GLY A 163 -5.85 3.60 21.54
N SER A 164 -5.21 3.00 22.56
CA SER A 164 -4.87 3.62 23.85
C SER A 164 -3.41 4.04 23.98
N ALA A 165 -2.55 3.60 23.06
CA ALA A 165 -1.13 3.91 23.06
C ALA A 165 -0.82 5.02 22.04
N PRO A 166 -0.02 6.04 22.41
CA PRO A 166 0.40 7.06 21.46
C PRO A 166 1.16 6.42 20.30
N ALA A 167 0.92 6.93 19.09
CA ALA A 167 1.44 6.44 17.82
C ALA A 167 2.99 6.44 17.78
N ALA A 168 3.59 5.37 18.31
CA ALA A 168 4.99 5.01 18.11
C ALA A 168 5.19 3.59 18.63
N THR A 169 5.16 2.60 17.75
CA THR A 169 5.97 1.40 17.98
C THR A 169 6.61 1.07 16.65
N THR A 170 7.74 1.75 16.43
CA THR A 170 8.84 1.27 15.61
C THR A 170 8.99 -0.23 15.83
N LEU A 171 9.19 -0.99 14.75
CA LEU A 171 9.62 -2.39 14.77
C LEU A 171 10.53 -2.62 15.98
N GLN A 172 10.03 -3.28 17.02
CA GLN A 172 10.89 -3.80 18.07
C GLN A 172 11.73 -4.87 17.38
N VAL A 173 12.97 -4.50 17.05
CA VAL A 173 14.03 -5.46 16.78
C VAL A 173 14.05 -6.36 18.01
N PRO A 174 13.81 -7.67 17.88
CA PRO A 174 14.00 -8.58 19.00
C PRO A 174 15.39 -8.32 19.57
N GLU A 175 15.48 -8.08 20.89
CA GLU A 175 16.78 -8.05 21.54
C GLU A 175 17.49 -9.36 21.16
N PRO A 176 18.76 -9.30 20.73
CA PRO A 176 19.49 -10.51 20.38
C PRO A 176 19.48 -11.40 21.62
N ASP A 177 18.91 -12.61 21.48
CA ASP A 177 18.94 -13.64 22.53
C ASP A 177 20.39 -13.74 23.04
N GLU A 178 20.60 -13.48 24.33
CA GLU A 178 21.91 -13.65 24.98
C GLU A 178 22.44 -15.09 24.81
N ASP A 179 21.55 -16.05 24.57
CA ASP A 179 21.88 -17.45 24.27
C ASP A 179 22.58 -17.63 22.91
N ALA A 180 22.36 -16.73 21.92
CA ALA A 180 23.04 -16.79 20.63
C ALA A 180 24.46 -16.19 20.68
N ALA A 181 24.79 -15.41 21.71
CA ALA A 181 26.14 -14.89 21.92
C ALA A 181 27.07 -15.95 22.56
N ALA A 182 26.52 -16.87 23.35
CA ALA A 182 27.27 -17.94 23.99
C ALA A 182 27.76 -19.02 23.00
N GLU A 183 26.98 -19.35 21.97
CA GLU A 183 27.40 -20.33 20.95
C GLU A 183 28.57 -19.84 20.07
N ILE A 184 28.76 -18.53 19.93
CA ILE A 184 29.84 -17.96 19.10
C ILE A 184 31.17 -17.90 19.88
N GLU A 185 31.14 -17.89 21.21
CA GLU A 185 32.35 -17.86 22.04
C GLU A 185 32.93 -19.25 22.31
N GLU A 186 32.10 -20.31 22.29
CA GLU A 186 32.56 -21.70 22.47
C GLU A 186 33.22 -22.30 21.21
N ASP A 187 32.89 -21.83 20.00
CA ASP A 187 33.52 -22.27 18.74
C ASP A 187 34.88 -21.58 18.44
N LYS A 188 35.39 -20.78 19.40
CA LYS A 188 36.70 -20.10 19.29
C LYS A 188 37.70 -20.48 20.40
N ALA A 189 37.43 -21.52 21.19
CA ALA A 189 38.35 -22.08 22.18
C ALA A 189 38.98 -23.39 21.70
#